data_AF-A0A535CJD3-F1
#
_entry.id   AF-A0A535CJD3-F1
#
_cell.length_a   1.000
_cell.length_b   1.000
_cell.length_c   1.000
_cell.angle_alpha   90.00
_cell.angle_beta   90.00
_cell.angle_gamma   90.00
#
_symmetry.space_group_name_H-M   'P 1'
#
loop_
_entity.id
_entity.type
_entity.pdbx_description
1 polymer ?
#
loop_
_entity_poly.entity_id
_entity_poly.type
_entity_poly.pdbx_seq_one_letter_code
_entity_poly.pdbx_strand_id
1 'polypeptide(L)'
;MEIPPGLHAVKLRSCTAYLIAEERLTLIDAGLPGSKAPLVRYLGTIGRDLSELDRIICTHGHPDHIGGVRELADSGAEVLIHPDDLAGVGVSLQEVMRTRSRGHLLHFITPHPGEATPIVDGDV
;
A
#
# COMPACT_ATOMS: atom_id res chain seq x y z
N MET A 1 3.72 11.95 11.89
CA MET A 1 4.38 13.26 12.08
C MET A 1 4.14 14.04 10.81
N GLU A 2 3.68 15.28 10.91
CA GLU A 2 3.61 16.20 9.77
C GLU A 2 5.02 16.65 9.38
N ILE A 3 5.35 16.63 8.08
CA ILE A 3 6.66 17.02 7.55
C ILE A 3 6.56 18.47 7.03
N PRO A 4 5.91 18.75 5.88
CA PRO A 4 5.28 20.04 5.62
C PRO A 4 3.75 19.95 5.82
N PRO A 5 3.04 21.09 5.81
CA PRO A 5 1.58 21.11 5.88
C PRO A 5 0.93 20.15 4.88
N GLY A 6 0.07 19.27 5.39
CA GLY A 6 -0.69 18.31 4.56
C GLY A 6 0.09 17.06 4.11
N LEU A 7 1.36 16.90 4.46
CA LEU A 7 2.11 15.65 4.22
C LEU A 7 2.62 15.07 5.54
N HIS A 8 2.27 13.82 5.79
CA HIS A 8 2.52 13.14 7.04
C HIS A 8 3.29 11.84 6.84
N ALA A 9 4.33 11.60 7.64
CA ALA A 9 4.88 10.26 7.82
C ALA A 9 4.09 9.51 8.88
N VAL A 10 3.52 8.36 8.51
CA VAL A 10 2.69 7.49 9.35
C VAL A 10 3.40 6.16 9.56
N LYS A 11 3.65 5.80 10.82
CA LYS A 11 4.28 4.52 11.12
C LYS A 11 3.25 3.40 11.05
N LEU A 12 3.35 2.58 10.01
CA LEU A 12 2.54 1.37 9.85
C LEU A 12 3.32 0.13 10.32
N ARG A 13 2.72 -1.05 10.19
CA ARG A 13 3.45 -2.30 10.40
C ARG A 13 4.44 -2.46 9.25
N SER A 14 5.69 -2.82 9.57
CA SER A 14 6.89 -2.94 8.71
C SER A 14 7.39 -1.69 7.98
N CYS A 15 6.52 -0.82 7.43
CA CYS A 15 6.97 0.36 6.69
C CYS A 15 6.73 1.67 7.44
N THR A 16 7.17 2.77 6.83
CA THR A 16 6.65 4.11 7.11
C THR A 16 5.91 4.54 5.86
N ALA A 17 4.60 4.74 5.97
CA ALA A 17 3.78 5.23 4.88
C ALA A 17 3.79 6.76 4.86
N TYR A 18 3.52 7.34 3.71
CA TYR A 18 3.29 8.78 3.57
C TYR A 18 1.83 9.04 3.28
N LEU A 19 1.21 9.92 4.06
CA LEU A 19 -0.17 10.32 3.91
C LEU A 19 -0.21 11.77 3.42
N ILE A 20 -0.82 11.98 2.26
CA ILE A 20 -1.13 13.31 1.72
C ILE A 20 -2.58 13.62 2.14
N ALA A 21 -2.75 14.66 2.93
CA ALA A 21 -3.99 15.06 3.58
C ALA A 21 -4.53 16.37 2.98
N GLU A 22 -5.05 16.27 1.76
CA GLU A 22 -5.75 17.36 1.06
C GLU A 22 -7.27 17.26 1.33
N GLU A 23 -8.12 17.63 0.36
CA GLU A 23 -9.57 17.41 0.42
C GLU A 23 -9.90 15.94 0.68
N ARG A 24 -9.15 15.05 0.01
CA ARG A 24 -9.18 13.60 0.21
C ARG A 24 -7.81 13.09 0.62
N LEU A 25 -7.78 11.89 1.20
CA LEU A 25 -6.55 11.27 1.68
C LEU A 25 -5.95 10.38 0.59
N THR A 26 -4.65 10.54 0.36
CA THR A 26 -3.84 9.62 -0.44
C THR A 26 -2.80 8.98 0.45
N LEU A 27 -2.72 7.65 0.45
CA LEU A 27 -1.72 6.90 1.20
C LEU A 27 -0.68 6.32 0.25
N ILE A 28 0.60 6.48 0.57
CA ILE A 28 1.73 5.86 -0.13
C ILE A 28 2.23 4.71 0.75
N ASP A 29 2.08 3.48 0.24
CA ASP A 29 2.24 2.18 0.91
C ASP A 29 1.27 1.89 2.07
N ALA A 30 0.95 0.61 2.25
CA ALA A 30 -0.01 0.11 3.23
C ALA A 30 0.60 -0.75 4.34
N GLY A 31 1.89 -1.07 4.27
CA GLY A 31 2.57 -1.92 5.25
C GLY A 31 2.14 -3.39 5.21
N LEU A 32 2.32 -4.10 6.32
CA LEU A 32 1.79 -5.45 6.53
C LEU A 32 0.31 -5.46 6.95
N PRO A 33 -0.40 -6.60 6.90
CA PRO A 33 -1.71 -6.76 7.50
C PRO A 33 -1.76 -6.30 8.97
N GLY A 34 -2.83 -5.62 9.35
CA GLY A 34 -3.02 -4.96 10.65
C GLY A 34 -2.53 -3.52 10.70
N SER A 35 -2.17 -2.92 9.57
CA SER A 35 -1.76 -1.51 9.42
C SER A 35 -2.95 -0.53 9.42
N LYS A 36 -4.18 -1.03 9.24
CA LYS A 36 -5.42 -0.27 9.44
C LYS A 36 -5.49 0.36 10.82
N ALA A 37 -5.18 -0.38 11.88
CA ALA A 37 -5.24 0.12 13.25
C ALA A 37 -4.30 1.31 13.53
N PRO A 38 -2.99 1.25 13.20
CA PRO A 38 -2.10 2.40 13.37
C PRO A 38 -2.47 3.56 12.43
N LEU A 39 -2.97 3.31 11.21
CA LEU A 39 -3.45 4.38 10.34
C LEU A 39 -4.65 5.12 10.95
N VAL A 40 -5.70 4.40 11.34
CA VAL A 40 -6.90 4.98 11.99
C VAL A 40 -6.52 5.77 13.24
N ARG A 41 -5.63 5.24 14.07
CA ARG A 41 -5.11 5.96 15.24
C ARG A 41 -4.46 7.27 14.82
N TYR A 42 -3.63 7.26 13.78
CA TYR A 42 -2.96 8.45 13.29
C TYR A 42 -3.94 9.49 12.73
N LEU A 43 -4.89 9.07 11.88
CA LEU A 43 -5.92 9.93 11.31
C LEU A 43 -6.72 10.66 12.40
N GLY A 44 -7.09 9.96 13.48
CA GLY A 44 -7.75 10.58 14.63
C GLY A 44 -6.93 11.68 15.31
N THR A 45 -5.59 11.63 15.24
CA THR A 45 -4.74 12.71 15.80
C THR A 45 -4.73 13.99 14.98
N ILE A 46 -5.09 13.90 13.69
CA ILE A 46 -5.16 15.03 12.76
C ILE A 46 -6.61 15.40 12.41
N GLY A 47 -7.60 14.82 13.12
CA GLY A 47 -9.02 15.09 12.92
C GLY A 47 -9.59 14.58 11.60
N ARG A 48 -8.97 13.55 11.01
CA ARG A 48 -9.40 12.92 9.76
C ARG A 48 -9.97 11.53 10.03
N ASP A 49 -10.76 11.02 9.09
CA ASP A 49 -11.38 9.70 9.13
C ASP A 49 -10.88 8.79 8.00
N LEU A 50 -10.92 7.47 8.22
CA LEU A 50 -10.52 6.50 7.20
C LEU A 50 -11.44 6.53 5.97
N SER A 51 -12.70 6.92 6.11
CA SER A 51 -13.63 7.09 4.98
C SER A 51 -13.23 8.19 4.00
N GLU A 52 -12.27 9.04 4.36
CA GLU A 52 -11.70 10.05 3.47
C GLU A 52 -10.54 9.49 2.62
N LEU A 53 -10.14 8.23 2.85
CA LEU A 53 -9.14 7.53 2.04
C LEU A 53 -9.68 7.24 0.65
N ASP A 54 -9.15 7.97 -0.32
CA ASP A 54 -9.60 7.92 -1.71
C ASP A 54 -8.69 7.03 -2.55
N ARG A 55 -7.39 7.00 -2.22
CA ARG A 55 -6.41 6.25 -2.99
C ARG A 55 -5.22 5.77 -2.17
N ILE A 56 -4.71 4.60 -2.55
CA ILE A 56 -3.51 3.95 -2.03
C ILE A 56 -2.54 3.74 -3.19
N ILE A 57 -1.36 4.35 -3.14
CA ILE A 57 -0.31 4.23 -4.14
C ILE A 57 0.77 3.30 -3.58
N CYS A 58 1.03 2.19 -4.27
CA CYS A 58 2.03 1.22 -3.87
C CYS A 58 3.37 1.56 -4.54
N THR A 59 4.44 1.67 -3.74
CA THR A 59 5.78 1.93 -4.28
C THR A 59 6.35 0.74 -5.04
N HIS A 60 6.10 -0.48 -4.54
CA HIS A 60 6.53 -1.75 -5.16
C HIS A 60 5.80 -2.95 -4.53
N GLY A 61 5.86 -4.12 -5.17
CA GLY A 61 5.05 -5.32 -4.86
C GLY A 61 5.53 -6.21 -3.70
N HIS A 62 6.28 -5.69 -2.72
CA HIS A 62 6.73 -6.50 -1.59
C HIS A 62 5.70 -6.56 -0.43
N PRO A 63 5.64 -7.69 0.32
CA PRO A 63 4.63 -7.89 1.37
C PRO A 63 4.65 -6.84 2.48
N ASP A 64 5.82 -6.31 2.80
CA ASP A 64 6.04 -5.32 3.84
C ASP A 64 5.57 -3.91 3.46
N HIS A 65 5.17 -3.71 2.21
CA HIS A 65 4.62 -2.45 1.69
C HIS A 65 3.17 -2.59 1.25
N ILE A 66 2.77 -3.73 0.65
CA ILE A 66 1.41 -3.90 0.10
C ILE A 66 0.52 -4.89 0.86
N GLY A 67 1.05 -5.57 1.88
CA GLY A 67 0.30 -6.58 2.63
C GLY A 67 -0.96 -6.04 3.33
N GLY A 68 -0.97 -4.75 3.70
CA GLY A 68 -2.12 -4.06 4.30
C GLY A 68 -3.09 -3.44 3.29
N VAL A 69 -2.86 -3.56 1.98
CA VAL A 69 -3.68 -2.86 0.97
C VAL A 69 -5.14 -3.28 1.08
N ARG A 70 -5.42 -4.59 1.12
CA ARG A 70 -6.79 -5.11 1.09
C ARG A 70 -7.65 -4.59 2.25
N GLU A 71 -7.13 -4.60 3.47
CA GLU A 71 -7.87 -4.14 4.67
C GLU A 71 -8.15 -2.63 4.66
N LEU A 72 -7.30 -1.85 3.97
CA LEU A 72 -7.44 -0.41 3.81
C LEU A 72 -8.37 -0.07 2.65
N ALA A 73 -8.27 -0.81 1.53
CA ALA A 73 -9.11 -0.67 0.36
C ALA A 73 -10.60 -0.97 0.65
N ASP A 74 -10.90 -1.76 1.69
CA ASP A 74 -12.28 -1.94 2.20
C ASP A 74 -12.99 -0.61 2.57
N SER A 75 -12.26 0.51 2.69
CA SER A 75 -12.84 1.85 2.86
C SER A 75 -13.39 2.49 1.58
N GLY A 76 -13.17 1.86 0.42
CA GLY A 76 -13.54 2.38 -0.90
C GLY A 76 -12.38 3.05 -1.66
N ALA A 77 -11.15 2.96 -1.12
CA ALA A 77 -9.97 3.56 -1.74
C ALA A 77 -9.55 2.81 -3.01
N GLU A 78 -9.23 3.55 -4.06
CA GLU A 78 -8.61 3.01 -5.28
C GLU A 78 -7.16 2.60 -5.00
N VAL A 79 -6.75 1.43 -5.51
CA VAL A 79 -5.37 0.95 -5.36
C VAL A 79 -4.62 1.16 -6.65
N LEU A 80 -3.53 1.92 -6.61
CA LEU A 80 -2.65 2.20 -7.74
C LEU A 80 -1.31 1.48 -7.53
N ILE A 81 -0.84 0.76 -8.55
CA ILE A 81 0.44 0.04 -8.52
C ILE A 81 1.03 -0.08 -9.93
N HIS A 82 2.35 -0.10 -10.04
CA HIS A 82 3.01 -0.30 -11.33
C HIS A 82 2.69 -1.71 -11.89
N PRO A 83 2.44 -1.86 -13.21
CA PRO A 83 2.10 -3.15 -13.81
C PRO A 83 3.17 -4.23 -13.60
N ASP A 84 4.46 -3.86 -13.64
CA ASP A 84 5.55 -4.82 -13.42
C ASP A 84 5.56 -5.37 -11.99
N ASP A 85 5.21 -4.53 -11.01
CA ASP A 85 5.05 -4.95 -9.63
C ASP A 85 3.81 -5.81 -9.44
N LEU A 86 2.68 -5.42 -10.05
CA LEU A 86 1.43 -6.17 -9.99
C LEU A 86 1.60 -7.60 -10.55
N ALA A 87 2.31 -7.74 -11.67
CA ALA A 87 2.62 -9.04 -12.27
C ALA A 87 3.43 -9.96 -11.33
N GLY A 88 4.19 -9.38 -10.40
CA GLY A 88 4.95 -10.11 -9.40
C GLY A 88 4.13 -10.52 -8.18
N VAL A 89 2.92 -10.02 -7.95
CA VAL A 89 2.16 -10.33 -6.73
C VAL A 89 1.32 -11.59 -6.92
N GLY A 90 1.30 -12.48 -5.91
CA GLY A 90 0.44 -13.66 -5.93
C GLY A 90 0.92 -14.76 -6.89
N VAL A 91 2.21 -14.74 -7.25
CA VAL A 91 2.83 -15.76 -8.12
C VAL A 91 2.83 -17.14 -7.47
N SER A 92 2.68 -18.18 -8.29
CA SER A 92 2.60 -19.56 -7.82
C SER A 92 3.94 -20.06 -7.26
N LEU A 93 3.89 -21.06 -6.36
CA LEU A 93 5.10 -21.75 -5.88
C LEU A 93 5.92 -22.33 -7.05
N GLN A 94 5.23 -22.76 -8.11
CA GLN A 94 5.85 -23.30 -9.33
C GLN A 94 6.63 -22.23 -10.09
N GLU A 95 6.11 -21.01 -10.20
CA GLU A 95 6.83 -19.85 -10.76
C GLU A 95 8.12 -19.59 -9.99
N VAL A 96 8.02 -19.52 -8.67
CA VAL A 96 9.16 -19.21 -7.78
C VAL A 96 10.28 -20.23 -7.93
N MET A 97 9.92 -21.51 -8.05
CA MET A 97 10.88 -22.60 -8.24
C MET A 97 11.61 -22.52 -9.60
N ARG A 98 10.99 -21.91 -10.62
CA ARG A 98 11.59 -21.77 -11.96
C ARG A 98 12.62 -20.65 -12.05
N THR A 99 12.44 -19.53 -11.34
CA THR A 99 13.27 -18.32 -11.51
C THR A 99 14.47 -18.22 -10.56
N ARG A 100 14.59 -19.06 -9.52
CA ARG A 100 15.75 -19.18 -8.60
C ARG A 100 16.41 -17.84 -8.20
N SER A 101 15.61 -16.82 -7.88
CA SER A 101 16.08 -15.52 -7.38
C SER A 101 15.50 -15.24 -5.99
N ARG A 102 16.31 -14.66 -5.09
CA ARG A 102 15.91 -14.34 -3.70
C ARG A 102 14.75 -13.34 -3.62
N GLY A 103 14.57 -12.48 -4.63
CA GLY A 103 13.44 -11.55 -4.72
C GLY A 103 12.10 -12.26 -4.98
N HIS A 104 12.10 -13.35 -5.76
CA HIS A 104 10.89 -14.09 -6.13
C HIS A 104 10.20 -14.82 -4.98
N LEU A 105 10.90 -15.14 -3.88
CA LEU A 105 10.27 -15.79 -2.72
C LEU A 105 9.34 -14.82 -1.97
N LEU A 106 9.64 -13.52 -1.96
CA LEU A 106 8.82 -12.50 -1.30
C LEU A 106 7.48 -12.34 -2.03
N HIS A 107 7.53 -12.31 -3.36
CA HIS A 107 6.37 -12.27 -4.26
C HIS A 107 5.35 -13.41 -4.01
N PHE A 108 5.80 -14.60 -3.60
CA PHE A 108 4.92 -15.74 -3.27
C PHE A 108 4.10 -15.52 -1.99
N ILE A 109 4.67 -14.85 -0.99
CA ILE A 109 3.99 -14.60 0.29
C ILE A 109 3.24 -13.26 0.30
N THR A 110 3.42 -12.43 -0.73
CA THR A 110 2.72 -11.16 -0.88
C THR A 110 1.23 -11.42 -1.13
N PRO A 111 0.33 -10.95 -0.25
CA PRO A 111 -1.11 -10.99 -0.53
C PRO A 111 -1.44 -10.17 -1.78
N HIS A 112 -2.28 -10.69 -2.66
CA HIS A 112 -2.77 -9.92 -3.79
C HIS A 112 -3.59 -8.72 -3.31
N PRO A 113 -3.32 -7.48 -3.80
CA PRO A 113 -3.99 -6.27 -3.31
C PRO A 113 -5.50 -6.28 -3.55
N GLY A 114 -5.98 -7.07 -4.53
CA GLY A 114 -7.38 -7.13 -4.92
C GLY A 114 -7.56 -6.50 -6.30
N GLU A 115 -8.65 -5.76 -6.51
CA GLU A 115 -8.76 -4.87 -7.66
C GLU A 115 -7.74 -3.75 -7.51
N ALA A 116 -6.84 -3.61 -8.49
CA ALA A 116 -5.83 -2.58 -8.53
C ALA A 116 -5.75 -2.00 -9.95
N THR A 117 -5.67 -0.68 -10.04
CA THR A 117 -5.51 0.07 -11.29
C THR A 117 -4.01 0.16 -11.60
N PRO A 118 -3.54 -0.40 -12.73
CA PRO A 118 -2.16 -0.23 -13.16
C PRO A 118 -1.89 1.23 -13.50
N ILE A 119 -0.77 1.78 -13.00
CA ILE A 119 -0.32 3.14 -13.32
C ILE A 119 1.15 3.12 -13.77
N VAL A 120 1.53 4.08 -14.62
CA VAL A 120 2.90 4.32 -15.08
C VAL A 120 3.38 5.73 -14.74
N ASP A 121 4.65 6.00 -14.97
CA ASP A 121 5.27 7.29 -14.69
C ASP A 121 4.51 8.44 -15.39
N GLY A 122 4.04 9.40 -14.59
CA GLY A 122 3.33 10.60 -15.08
C GLY A 122 1.80 10.51 -15.07
N ASP A 123 1.20 9.40 -14.62
CA ASP A 123 -0.25 9.24 -14.55
C ASP A 123 -0.93 10.01 -13.40
N VAL A 124 -0.18 10.40 -12.35
CA VAL A 124 -0.72 10.98 -11.10
C VAL A 124 0.00 12.27 -10.72
#